data_AF-A0A821V2V4-F1
#
_entry.id   AF-A0A821V2V4-F1
#
_cell.length_a   1.000
_cell.length_b   1.000
_cell.length_c   1.000
_cell.angle_alpha   90.00
_cell.angle_beta   90.00
_cell.angle_gamma   90.00
#
_symmetry.space_group_name_H-M   'P 1'
#
loop_
_entity.id
_entity.type
_entity.pdbx_description
1 polymer ?
#
loop_
_entity_poly.entity_id
_entity_poly.type
_entity_poly.pdbx_seq_one_letter_code
_entity_poly.pdbx_strand_id
1 'polypeptide(L)'
;MYRCRVIQKAVETLQPEYQIQIARELEGNIVKCIEDQNGNHVIQKCIECCLGDDIDFIIRDVTKQVFQLSAHPYGCRVIQRILENCKESQTRPILDILHSELENLVQDQYGNYVIQHVLEHGKIEDRSRIVNAIMGRVLHLSQHKFA
;
A
#
# COMPACT_ATOMS: atom_id res chain seq x y z
N MET A 1 9.07 -22.14 -11.32
CA MET A 1 9.42 -21.09 -10.36
C MET A 1 8.40 -21.12 -9.22
N TYR A 2 8.74 -21.78 -8.11
CA TYR A 2 7.85 -21.93 -6.95
C TYR A 2 7.91 -20.66 -6.13
N ARG A 3 6.95 -19.76 -6.36
CA ARG A 3 6.68 -18.54 -5.57
C ARG A 3 6.66 -18.87 -4.07
N CYS A 4 6.75 -17.87 -3.19
CA CYS A 4 6.67 -17.96 -1.72
C CYS A 4 5.29 -18.46 -1.18
N ARG A 5 4.63 -19.37 -1.91
CA ARG A 5 3.29 -19.90 -1.71
C ARG A 5 3.15 -20.69 -0.42
N VAL A 6 4.20 -21.37 0.01
CA VAL A 6 4.19 -22.10 1.29
C VAL A 6 4.04 -21.12 2.44
N ILE A 7 4.82 -20.04 2.44
CA ILE A 7 4.75 -19.00 3.48
C ILE A 7 3.43 -18.24 3.39
N GLN A 8 2.98 -17.87 2.19
CA GLN A 8 1.66 -17.25 2.03
C GLN A 8 0.54 -18.15 2.55
N LYS A 9 0.58 -19.46 2.27
CA LYS A 9 -0.43 -20.40 2.75
C LYS A 9 -0.35 -20.59 4.26
N ALA A 10 0.84 -20.59 4.84
CA ALA A 10 1.03 -20.62 6.28
C ALA A 10 0.38 -19.39 6.95
N VAL A 11 0.65 -18.18 6.46
CA VAL A 11 0.04 -16.95 6.99
C VAL A 11 -1.49 -16.96 6.81
N GLU A 12 -2.02 -17.54 5.72
CA GLU A 12 -3.46 -17.60 5.47
C GLU A 12 -4.21 -18.62 6.35
N THR A 13 -3.56 -19.73 6.73
CA THR A 13 -4.26 -20.89 7.30
C THR A 13 -3.96 -21.18 8.76
N LEU A 14 -2.83 -20.69 9.28
CA LEU A 14 -2.43 -20.94 10.66
C LEU A 14 -3.17 -20.03 11.64
N GLN A 15 -3.14 -20.41 12.92
CA GLN A 15 -3.71 -19.61 14.01
C GLN A 15 -2.98 -18.26 14.14
N PRO A 16 -3.65 -17.21 14.66
CA PRO A 16 -3.10 -15.85 14.73
C PRO A 16 -1.70 -15.78 15.35
N GLU A 17 -1.41 -16.58 16.38
CA GLU A 17 -0.11 -16.58 17.06
C GLU A 17 1.04 -16.93 16.09
N TYR A 18 0.82 -17.89 15.19
CA TYR A 18 1.81 -18.29 14.19
C TYR A 18 1.89 -17.28 13.04
N GLN A 19 0.77 -16.67 12.65
CA GLN A 19 0.76 -15.61 11.63
C GLN A 19 1.64 -14.44 12.08
N ILE A 20 1.48 -14.01 13.33
CA ILE A 20 2.25 -12.92 13.94
C ILE A 20 3.73 -13.30 14.05
N GLN A 21 4.05 -14.53 14.47
CA GLN A 21 5.43 -15.01 14.52
C GLN A 21 6.09 -14.93 13.14
N ILE A 22 5.42 -15.44 12.10
CA ILE A 22 5.94 -15.37 10.72
C ILE A 22 6.14 -13.92 10.28
N ALA A 23 5.18 -13.03 10.59
CA ALA A 23 5.30 -11.62 10.24
C ALA A 23 6.51 -10.96 10.95
N ARG A 24 6.74 -11.27 12.24
CA ARG A 24 7.85 -10.71 13.02
C ARG A 24 9.23 -11.17 12.55
N GLU A 25 9.36 -12.35 11.95
CA GLU A 25 10.60 -12.78 11.31
C GLU A 25 11.03 -11.86 10.14
N LEU A 26 10.11 -11.05 9.61
CA LEU A 26 10.40 -10.07 8.55
C LEU A 26 10.78 -8.70 9.09
N GLU A 27 10.66 -8.46 10.41
CA GLU A 27 10.97 -7.15 11.00
C GLU A 27 12.44 -6.76 10.72
N GLY A 28 12.65 -5.47 10.42
CA GLY A 28 13.94 -4.96 9.97
C GLY A 28 14.25 -5.19 8.47
N ASN A 29 13.45 -5.99 7.76
CA ASN A 29 13.58 -6.24 6.32
C ASN A 29 12.33 -5.87 5.52
N ILE A 30 11.36 -5.17 6.10
CA ILE A 30 10.04 -4.91 5.52
C ILE A 30 10.12 -4.32 4.10
N VAL A 31 10.83 -3.20 3.94
CA VAL A 31 10.93 -2.52 2.64
C VAL A 31 11.59 -3.42 1.60
N LYS A 32 12.69 -4.10 1.97
CA LYS A 32 13.35 -5.07 1.10
C LYS A 32 12.42 -6.20 0.67
N CYS A 33 11.56 -6.69 1.57
CA CYS A 33 10.56 -7.70 1.24
C CYS A 33 9.50 -7.14 0.28
N ILE A 34 9.05 -5.90 0.47
CA ILE A 34 8.07 -5.24 -0.42
C ILE A 34 8.64 -5.06 -1.83
N GLU A 35 9.93 -4.73 -1.96
CA GLU A 35 10.59 -4.52 -3.24
C GLU A 35 10.96 -5.83 -3.96
N ASP A 36 10.89 -6.96 -3.27
CA ASP A 36 11.12 -8.28 -3.87
C ASP A 36 9.89 -8.81 -4.63
N GLN A 37 10.11 -9.40 -5.80
CA GLN A 37 9.08 -9.97 -6.67
C GLN A 37 8.24 -11.09 -6.01
N ASN A 38 8.75 -11.75 -4.97
CA ASN A 38 8.05 -12.78 -4.21
C ASN A 38 7.68 -12.33 -2.79
N GLY A 39 8.55 -11.57 -2.14
CA GLY A 39 8.40 -11.07 -0.78
C GLY A 39 7.18 -10.17 -0.61
N ASN A 40 6.87 -9.36 -1.63
CA ASN A 40 5.72 -8.46 -1.59
C ASN A 40 4.41 -9.21 -1.31
N HIS A 41 4.27 -10.43 -1.83
CA HIS A 41 3.07 -11.24 -1.61
C HIS A 41 2.95 -11.74 -0.17
N VAL A 42 4.07 -11.96 0.51
CA VAL A 42 4.06 -12.33 1.94
C VAL A 42 3.63 -11.13 2.77
N ILE A 43 4.16 -9.93 2.49
CA ILE A 43 3.77 -8.71 3.19
C ILE A 43 2.28 -8.41 2.99
N GLN A 44 1.76 -8.52 1.75
CA GLN A 44 0.33 -8.39 1.48
C GLN A 44 -0.49 -9.38 2.29
N LYS A 45 -0.04 -10.64 2.41
CA LYS A 45 -0.76 -11.67 3.17
C LYS A 45 -0.72 -11.39 4.68
N CYS A 46 0.39 -10.88 5.22
CA CYS A 46 0.45 -10.43 6.61
C CYS A 46 -0.56 -9.31 6.87
N ILE A 47 -0.69 -8.34 5.96
CA ILE A 47 -1.65 -7.24 6.07
C ILE A 47 -3.10 -7.74 6.02
N GLU A 48 -3.39 -8.73 5.18
CA GLU A 48 -4.74 -9.30 5.03
C GLU A 48 -5.16 -10.22 6.20
N CYS A 49 -4.21 -10.91 6.84
CA CYS A 49 -4.52 -11.96 7.81
C CYS A 49 -4.25 -11.59 9.27
N CYS A 50 -3.25 -10.75 9.56
CA CYS A 50 -2.89 -10.41 10.94
C CYS A 50 -3.83 -9.36 11.52
N LEU A 51 -4.03 -9.40 12.85
CA LEU A 51 -4.89 -8.45 13.54
C LEU A 51 -4.21 -7.08 13.64
N GLY A 52 -5.00 -6.01 13.51
CA GLY A 52 -4.54 -4.67 13.18
C GLY A 52 -3.22 -4.21 13.82
N ASP A 53 -3.08 -4.26 15.15
CA ASP A 53 -1.92 -3.67 15.83
C ASP A 53 -0.68 -4.59 15.77
N ASP A 54 -0.83 -5.88 15.45
CA ASP A 54 0.29 -6.81 15.35
C ASP A 54 1.24 -6.49 14.19
N ILE A 55 0.76 -5.75 13.19
CA ILE A 55 1.52 -5.34 12.00
C ILE A 55 1.96 -3.87 12.04
N ASP A 56 1.87 -3.19 13.18
CA ASP A 56 2.30 -1.79 13.31
C ASP A 56 3.75 -1.56 12.87
N PHE A 57 4.62 -2.56 13.02
CA PHE A 57 5.99 -2.50 12.53
C PHE A 57 6.08 -2.43 11.00
N ILE A 58 5.19 -3.11 10.27
CA ILE A 58 5.07 -3.00 8.81
C ILE A 58 4.64 -1.58 8.45
N ILE A 59 3.58 -1.08 9.10
CA ILE A 59 3.04 0.25 8.83
C ILE A 59 4.10 1.32 9.07
N ARG A 60 4.79 1.27 10.21
CA ARG A 60 5.87 2.19 10.58
C ARG A 60 6.97 2.26 9.52
N ASP A 61 7.39 1.13 8.96
CA ASP A 61 8.45 1.11 7.95
C ASP A 61 7.95 1.56 6.58
N VAL A 62 6.71 1.24 6.22
CA VAL A 62 6.05 1.73 5.00
C VAL A 62 5.85 3.25 5.05
N THR A 63 5.40 3.81 6.19
CA THR A 63 5.15 5.25 6.34
C THR A 63 6.39 6.11 6.04
N LYS A 64 7.59 5.59 6.25
CA LYS A 64 8.85 6.30 5.95
C LYS A 64 9.11 6.48 4.45
N GLN A 65 8.46 5.68 3.59
CA GLN A 65 8.76 5.59 2.15
C GLN A 65 7.49 5.49 1.29
N VAL A 66 6.38 6.12 1.73
CA VAL A 66 5.07 6.01 1.07
C VAL A 66 5.14 6.39 -0.41
N PHE A 67 5.82 7.49 -0.74
CA PHE A 67 5.95 7.93 -2.13
C PHE A 67 6.67 6.88 -2.99
N GLN A 68 7.86 6.47 -2.54
CA GLN A 68 8.71 5.51 -3.25
C GLN A 68 7.98 4.17 -3.45
N LEU A 69 7.32 3.68 -2.41
CA LEU A 69 6.57 2.43 -2.47
C LEU A 69 5.32 2.55 -3.36
N SER A 70 4.61 3.68 -3.32
CA SER A 70 3.46 3.92 -4.21
C SER A 70 3.86 3.95 -5.68
N ALA A 71 5.05 4.46 -5.99
CA ALA A 71 5.63 4.49 -7.34
C ALA A 71 6.45 3.23 -7.69
N HIS A 72 6.32 2.13 -6.93
CA HIS A 72 7.05 0.89 -7.16
C HIS A 72 6.13 -0.20 -7.75
N PRO A 73 6.58 -1.04 -8.72
CA PRO A 73 5.78 -2.09 -9.35
C PRO A 73 5.12 -3.09 -8.38
N TYR A 74 5.74 -3.33 -7.22
CA TYR A 74 5.20 -4.20 -6.18
C TYR A 74 4.72 -3.43 -4.95
N GLY A 75 5.34 -2.27 -4.66
CA GLY A 75 5.02 -1.49 -3.47
C GLY A 75 3.63 -0.87 -3.55
N CYS A 76 3.19 -0.49 -4.75
CA CYS A 76 1.87 0.10 -4.98
C CYS A 76 0.74 -0.85 -4.54
N ARG A 77 0.96 -2.16 -4.69
CA ARG A 77 0.03 -3.21 -4.24
C ARG A 77 -0.01 -3.32 -2.73
N VAL A 78 1.14 -3.22 -2.07
CA VAL A 78 1.22 -3.23 -0.61
C VAL A 78 0.53 -2.00 -0.02
N ILE A 79 0.73 -0.81 -0.61
CA ILE A 79 0.01 0.40 -0.18
C ILE A 79 -1.50 0.21 -0.31
N GLN A 80 -1.99 -0.30 -1.44
CA GLN A 80 -3.43 -0.60 -1.62
C GLN A 80 -3.95 -1.57 -0.54
N ARG A 81 -3.24 -2.67 -0.25
CA ARG A 81 -3.63 -3.61 0.80
C ARG A 81 -3.72 -2.95 2.19
N ILE A 82 -2.79 -2.05 2.52
CA ILE A 82 -2.84 -1.30 3.78
C ILE A 82 -4.09 -0.43 3.83
N LEU A 83 -4.38 0.31 2.76
CA LEU A 83 -5.56 1.18 2.70
C LEU A 83 -6.89 0.40 2.81
N GLU A 84 -6.92 -0.84 2.35
CA GLU A 84 -8.10 -1.70 2.39
C GLU A 84 -8.33 -2.38 3.74
N ASN A 85 -7.27 -2.81 4.42
CA ASN A 85 -7.37 -3.75 5.55
C ASN A 85 -6.96 -3.16 6.91
N CYS A 86 -6.25 -2.03 6.93
CA CYS A 86 -5.75 -1.44 8.18
C CYS A 86 -6.70 -0.40 8.76
N LYS A 87 -6.53 -0.13 10.06
CA LYS A 87 -7.35 0.85 10.78
C LYS A 87 -7.03 2.27 10.32
N GLU A 88 -7.97 3.19 10.51
CA GLU A 88 -7.78 4.61 10.16
C GLU A 88 -6.53 5.23 10.80
N SER A 89 -6.20 4.87 12.04
CA SER A 89 -4.98 5.34 12.71
C SER A 89 -3.69 4.94 11.98
N GLN A 90 -3.70 3.82 11.25
CA GLN A 90 -2.58 3.31 10.46
C GLN A 90 -2.59 3.89 9.03
N THR A 91 -3.77 4.05 8.43
CA THR A 91 -3.90 4.52 7.04
C THR A 91 -3.82 6.04 6.90
N ARG A 92 -4.24 6.81 7.92
CA ARG A 92 -4.26 8.29 7.87
C ARG A 92 -2.88 8.92 7.56
N PRO A 93 -1.77 8.54 8.23
CA PRO A 93 -0.45 9.09 7.90
C PRO A 93 -0.02 8.78 6.47
N ILE A 94 -0.38 7.60 5.95
CA ILE A 94 -0.10 7.20 4.57
C ILE A 94 -0.90 8.07 3.60
N LEU A 95 -2.20 8.21 3.83
CA LEU A 95 -3.07 9.07 3.01
C LEU A 95 -2.59 10.52 2.98
N ASP A 96 -2.12 11.06 4.10
CA ASP A 96 -1.61 12.44 4.14
C ASP A 96 -0.37 12.63 3.26
N ILE A 97 0.54 11.65 3.21
CA ILE A 97 1.69 11.67 2.30
C ILE A 97 1.25 11.47 0.84
N LEU A 98 0.29 10.58 0.57
CA LEU A 98 -0.27 10.41 -0.78
C LEU A 98 -0.87 11.72 -1.30
N HIS A 99 -1.57 12.47 -0.45
CA HIS A 99 -2.13 13.77 -0.83
C HIS A 99 -1.06 14.84 -1.04
N SER A 100 0.04 14.84 -0.28
CA SER A 100 1.14 15.79 -0.50
C SER A 100 1.89 15.53 -1.81
N GLU A 101 1.93 14.27 -2.25
CA GLU A 101 2.63 13.84 -3.48
C GLU A 101 1.69 13.57 -4.67
N LEU A 102 0.43 14.00 -4.55
CA LEU A 102 -0.64 13.63 -5.47
C LEU A 102 -0.31 13.93 -6.93
N GLU A 103 0.30 15.08 -7.21
CA GLU A 103 0.63 15.52 -8.57
C GLU A 103 1.64 14.60 -9.26
N ASN A 104 2.61 14.12 -8.48
CA ASN A 104 3.62 13.18 -8.94
C ASN A 104 3.00 11.79 -9.14
N LEU A 105 2.18 11.35 -8.19
CA LEU A 105 1.60 10.00 -8.21
C LEU A 105 0.55 9.80 -9.31
N VAL A 106 -0.27 10.81 -9.63
CA VAL A 106 -1.26 10.73 -10.72
C VAL A 106 -0.58 10.50 -12.08
N GLN A 107 0.63 10.99 -12.28
CA GLN A 107 1.37 10.86 -13.54
C GLN A 107 2.32 9.66 -13.54
N ASP A 108 2.57 9.04 -12.38
CA ASP A 108 3.45 7.89 -12.26
C ASP A 108 2.80 6.61 -12.82
N GLN A 109 3.60 5.74 -13.42
CA GLN A 109 3.12 4.51 -14.07
C GLN A 109 2.50 3.48 -13.10
N TYR A 110 2.80 3.56 -11.80
CA TYR A 110 2.25 2.70 -10.75
C TYR A 110 1.42 3.49 -9.72
N GLY A 111 1.89 4.69 -9.36
CA GLY A 111 1.25 5.57 -8.40
C GLY A 111 -0.18 5.95 -8.78
N ASN A 112 -0.49 6.05 -10.08
CA ASN A 112 -1.83 6.38 -10.55
C ASN A 112 -2.88 5.38 -10.04
N TYR A 113 -2.52 4.09 -9.93
CA TYR A 113 -3.41 3.05 -9.41
C TYR A 113 -3.67 3.20 -7.91
N VAL A 114 -2.70 3.73 -7.14
CA VAL A 114 -2.90 4.02 -5.72
C VAL A 114 -3.88 5.19 -5.57
N ILE A 115 -3.75 6.23 -6.39
CA ILE A 115 -4.66 7.38 -6.36
C ILE A 115 -6.08 6.99 -6.80
N GLN A 116 -6.20 6.20 -7.87
CA GLN A 116 -7.49 5.62 -8.30
C GLN A 116 -8.13 4.80 -7.17
N HIS A 117 -7.33 4.00 -6.47
CA HIS A 117 -7.83 3.22 -5.33
C HIS A 117 -8.42 4.11 -4.23
N VAL A 118 -7.77 5.23 -3.89
CA VAL A 118 -8.32 6.21 -2.94
C VAL A 118 -9.57 6.90 -3.48
N LEU A 119 -9.65 7.16 -4.78
CA LEU A 119 -10.85 7.72 -5.42
C LEU A 119 -12.06 6.76 -5.38
N GLU A 120 -11.81 5.46 -5.50
CA GLU A 120 -12.84 4.41 -5.51
C GLU A 120 -13.34 4.05 -4.09
N HIS A 121 -12.42 3.90 -3.14
CA HIS A 121 -12.71 3.32 -1.82
C HIS A 121 -12.50 4.27 -0.64
N GLY A 122 -11.85 5.42 -0.86
CA GLY A 122 -11.53 6.38 0.19
C GLY A 122 -12.74 7.12 0.74
N LYS A 123 -12.55 7.79 1.87
CA LYS A 123 -13.58 8.65 2.47
C LYS A 123 -13.88 9.86 1.59
N ILE A 124 -15.05 10.47 1.79
CA ILE A 124 -15.51 11.62 0.99
C ILE A 124 -14.48 12.76 1.03
N GLU A 125 -13.86 13.00 2.17
CA GLU A 125 -12.88 14.06 2.36
C GLU A 125 -11.62 13.82 1.51
N ASP A 126 -11.09 12.60 1.53
CA ASP A 126 -9.91 12.22 0.74
C ASP A 126 -10.21 12.25 -0.77
N ARG A 127 -11.37 11.74 -1.19
CA ARG A 127 -11.83 11.81 -2.58
C ARG A 127 -11.97 13.25 -3.06
N SER A 128 -12.55 14.11 -2.22
CA SER A 128 -12.72 15.54 -2.54
C SER A 128 -11.39 16.26 -2.70
N ARG A 129 -10.37 15.93 -1.88
CA ARG A 129 -9.02 16.48 -2.03
C ARG A 129 -8.41 16.11 -3.39
N ILE A 130 -8.56 14.85 -3.81
CA ILE A 130 -8.05 14.40 -5.11
C ILE A 130 -8.77 15.11 -6.24
N VAL A 131 -10.11 15.16 -6.21
CA VAL A 131 -10.92 15.88 -7.21
C VAL A 131 -10.48 17.34 -7.30
N ASN A 132 -10.38 18.05 -6.19
CA ASN A 132 -9.99 19.45 -6.20
C ASN A 132 -8.59 19.69 -6.79
N ALA A 133 -7.67 18.74 -6.63
CA ALA A 133 -6.34 18.84 -7.22
C ALA A 133 -6.31 18.59 -8.73
N ILE A 134 -7.19 17.73 -9.26
CA ILE A 134 -7.28 17.48 -10.71
C ILE A 134 -8.12 18.54 -11.44
N MET A 135 -9.06 19.19 -10.73
CA MET A 135 -9.88 20.27 -11.28
C MET A 135 -9.01 21.42 -11.77
N GLY A 136 -9.32 21.93 -12.97
CA GLY A 136 -8.50 22.94 -13.65
C GLY A 136 -7.32 22.37 -14.47
N ARG A 137 -6.97 21.09 -14.30
CA ARG A 137 -5.91 20.40 -15.07
C ARG A 137 -6.43 19.26 -15.92
N VAL A 138 -7.75 19.05 -15.94
CA VAL A 138 -8.42 17.93 -16.64
C VAL A 138 -7.94 17.78 -18.09
N LEU A 139 -7.90 18.88 -18.87
CA LEU A 139 -7.44 18.82 -20.26
C LEU A 139 -6.01 18.29 -20.40
N HIS A 140 -5.11 18.73 -19.52
CA HIS A 140 -3.71 18.30 -19.53
C HIS A 140 -3.57 16.84 -19.11
N LEU A 141 -4.24 16.45 -18.03
CA LEU A 141 -4.20 15.07 -17.51
C LEU A 141 -4.84 14.08 -18.49
N SER A 142 -5.92 14.45 -19.17
CA SER A 142 -6.56 13.59 -20.20
C SER A 142 -5.68 13.27 -21.41
N GLN A 143 -4.59 14.02 -21.61
CA GLN A 143 -3.62 13.79 -22.68
C GLN A 143 -2.39 13.00 -22.19
N HIS A 144 -2.31 12.72 -20.89
CA HIS A 144 -1.21 11.99 -20.28
C HIS A 144 -1.53 10.49 -20.21
N LYS A 145 -0.56 9.63 -20.54
CA LYS A 145 -0.76 8.18 -20.71
C LYS A 145 -1.29 7.46 -19.46
N PHE A 146 -1.00 7.99 -18.28
CA PHE A 146 -1.24 7.32 -16.99
C PHE A 146 -2.17 8.08 -16.04
N ALA A 147 -2.60 9.30 -16.40
CA ALA A 147 -3.41 10.15 -15.53
C ALA A 147 -4.91 9.97 -15.75
#